data_AF-A0A239GWQ8-F1
#
_entry.id   AF-A0A239GWQ8-F1
#
_cell.length_a   1.000
_cell.length_b   1.000
_cell.length_c   1.000
_cell.angle_alpha   90.00
_cell.angle_beta   90.00
_cell.angle_gamma   90.00
#
_symmetry.space_group_name_H-M   'P 1'
#
loop_
_entity.id
_entity.type
_entity.pdbx_description
1 polymer ?
#
loop_
_entity_poly.entity_id
_entity_poly.type
_entity_poly.pdbx_seq_one_letter_code
_entity_poly.pdbx_strand_id
1 'polypeptide(L)'
;MAGQEFSGREKMRTAAVMRSTAQQLRRAAARLHAGAVAARSGRAAARLRALGDAVLVQADAIAQRADRLAPAAGDDGQTFLPVDEDRPLP
;
A
#
# COMPACT_ATOMS: atom_id res chain seq x y z
N MET A 1 17.97 -7.36 20.30
CA MET A 1 17.00 -8.07 19.44
C MET A 1 17.39 -7.79 18.00
N ALA A 2 17.86 -8.81 17.28
CA ALA A 2 18.25 -8.66 15.87
C ALA A 2 16.97 -8.45 15.03
N GLY A 3 16.91 -7.32 14.31
CA GLY A 3 15.85 -7.03 13.36
C GLY A 3 15.89 -8.07 12.25
N GLN A 4 14.83 -8.84 12.10
CA GLN A 4 14.70 -9.77 10.99
C GLN A 4 14.53 -8.95 9.72
N GLU A 5 15.59 -8.82 8.93
CA GLU A 5 15.58 -8.13 7.66
C GLU A 5 14.66 -8.89 6.69
N PHE A 6 13.44 -8.39 6.51
CA PHE A 6 12.52 -8.91 5.51
C PHE A 6 13.17 -8.79 4.13
N SER A 7 13.39 -9.93 3.48
CA SER A 7 13.97 -9.97 2.13
C SER A 7 13.13 -9.15 1.14
N GLY A 8 13.75 -8.59 0.10
CA GLY A 8 13.05 -7.81 -0.93
C GLY A 8 11.85 -8.55 -1.55
N ARG A 9 11.94 -9.89 -1.71
CA ARG A 9 10.84 -10.74 -2.19
C ARG A 9 9.66 -10.79 -1.22
N GLU A 10 9.91 -10.82 0.08
CA GLU A 10 8.87 -10.85 1.11
C GLU A 10 8.18 -9.49 1.26
N LYS A 11 8.94 -8.40 1.16
CA LYS A 11 8.40 -7.03 1.06
C LYS A 11 7.47 -6.88 -0.15
N MET A 12 7.88 -7.36 -1.33
CA MET A 12 7.04 -7.34 -2.54
C MET A 12 5.76 -8.16 -2.38
N ARG A 13 5.84 -9.38 -1.82
CA ARG A 13 4.67 -10.22 -1.57
C ARG A 13 3.69 -9.53 -0.62
N THR A 14 4.21 -8.94 0.46
CA THR A 14 3.40 -8.22 1.45
C THR A 14 2.72 -7.01 0.81
N ALA A 15 3.45 -6.22 0.02
CA ALA A 15 2.89 -5.08 -0.72
C ALA A 15 1.76 -5.52 -1.68
N ALA A 16 1.93 -6.65 -2.38
CA ALA A 16 0.89 -7.21 -3.25
C ALA A 16 -0.38 -7.60 -2.48
N VAL A 17 -0.24 -8.25 -1.32
CA VAL A 17 -1.39 -8.58 -0.45
C VAL A 17 -2.08 -7.31 0.02
N MET A 18 -1.33 -6.30 0.47
CA MET A 18 -1.90 -5.02 0.90
C MET A 18 -2.66 -4.30 -0.22
N ARG A 19 -2.11 -4.27 -1.44
CA ARG A 19 -2.80 -3.71 -2.62
C ARG A 19 -4.09 -4.47 -2.93
N SER A 20 -4.07 -5.80 -2.86
CA SER A 20 -5.28 -6.63 -3.03
C SER A 20 -6.33 -6.30 -1.96
N THR A 21 -5.93 -6.18 -0.69
CA THR A 21 -6.82 -5.77 0.40
C THR A 21 -7.42 -4.39 0.16
N ALA A 22 -6.62 -3.39 -0.23
CA ALA A 22 -7.12 -2.07 -0.58
C ALA A 22 -8.16 -2.12 -1.72
N GLN A 23 -7.93 -2.93 -2.76
CA GLN A 23 -8.90 -3.12 -3.84
C GLN A 23 -10.21 -3.78 -3.35
N GLN A 24 -10.12 -4.76 -2.46
CA GLN A 24 -11.31 -5.41 -1.87
C GLN A 24 -12.12 -4.42 -1.04
N LEU A 25 -11.46 -3.57 -0.25
CA LEU A 25 -12.11 -2.49 0.51
C LEU A 25 -12.80 -1.47 -0.40
N ARG A 26 -12.17 -1.06 -1.51
CA ARG A 26 -12.80 -0.17 -2.50
C ARG A 26 -14.06 -0.80 -3.12
N ARG A 27 -14.05 -2.10 -3.40
CA ARG A 27 -15.26 -2.83 -3.86
C ARG A 27 -16.34 -2.86 -2.79
N ALA A 28 -15.98 -3.04 -1.52
CA ALA A 28 -16.94 -2.99 -0.41
C ALA A 28 -17.54 -1.58 -0.26
N ALA A 29 -16.74 -0.52 -0.33
CA ALA A 29 -17.22 0.86 -0.32
C ALA A 29 -18.19 1.14 -1.47
N ALA A 30 -17.88 0.68 -2.68
CA ALA A 30 -18.79 0.82 -3.82
C ALA A 30 -20.15 0.16 -3.58
N ARG A 31 -20.18 -1.02 -2.92
CA ARG A 31 -21.44 -1.68 -2.52
C ARG A 31 -22.20 -0.88 -1.46
N LEU A 32 -21.50 -0.27 -0.50
CA LEU A 32 -22.12 0.60 0.50
C LEU A 32 -22.75 1.85 -0.15
N HIS A 33 -22.05 2.50 -1.07
CA HIS A 33 -22.59 3.64 -1.81
C HIS A 33 -23.78 3.25 -2.68
N ALA A 34 -23.73 2.12 -3.38
CA ALA A 34 -24.88 1.60 -4.13
C ALA A 34 -26.08 1.32 -3.20
N GLY A 35 -25.83 0.72 -2.04
CA GLY A 35 -26.84 0.54 -0.99
C GLY A 35 -27.42 1.87 -0.49
N ALA A 36 -26.59 2.91 -0.38
CA ALA A 36 -27.05 4.24 0.00
C ALA A 36 -27.97 4.89 -1.03
N VAL A 37 -27.73 4.65 -2.33
CA VAL A 37 -28.60 5.12 -3.43
C VAL A 37 -29.94 4.40 -3.40
N ALA A 38 -29.96 3.10 -3.09
CA ALA A 38 -31.17 2.29 -3.02
C ALA A 38 -31.96 2.46 -1.70
N ALA A 39 -31.40 3.14 -0.69
CA ALA A 39 -32.01 3.25 0.62
C ALA A 39 -33.24 4.19 0.62
N ARG A 40 -34.38 3.70 1.13
CA ARG A 40 -35.62 4.49 1.27
C ARG A 40 -35.55 5.55 2.36
N SER A 41 -34.67 5.37 3.36
CA SER A 41 -34.48 6.31 4.46
C SER A 41 -33.25 7.18 4.22
N GLY A 42 -33.42 8.51 4.25
CA GLY A 42 -32.30 9.45 4.14
C GLY A 42 -31.23 9.26 5.22
N ARG A 43 -31.63 8.90 6.45
CA ARG A 43 -30.69 8.58 7.55
C ARG A 43 -29.88 7.33 7.25
N ALA A 44 -30.52 6.28 6.70
CA ALA A 44 -29.82 5.06 6.30
C ALA A 44 -28.85 5.32 5.14
N ALA A 45 -29.29 6.09 4.13
CA ALA A 45 -28.45 6.51 3.02
C ALA A 45 -27.21 7.28 3.51
N ALA A 46 -27.39 8.25 4.40
CA ALA A 46 -26.29 9.04 4.94
C ALA A 46 -25.27 8.17 5.71
N ARG A 47 -25.74 7.23 6.54
CA ARG A 47 -24.86 6.29 7.26
C ARG A 47 -24.07 5.38 6.34
N LEU A 48 -24.71 4.86 5.29
CA LEU A 48 -24.03 4.02 4.31
C LEU A 48 -22.99 4.78 3.50
N ARG A 49 -23.25 6.05 3.13
CA ARG A 49 -22.26 6.92 2.49
C ARG A 49 -21.07 7.16 3.42
N ALA A 50 -21.33 7.60 4.65
CA ALA A 50 -20.27 7.87 5.62
C ALA A 50 -19.41 6.64 5.92
N LEU A 51 -20.02 5.45 5.99
CA LEU A 51 -19.27 4.20 6.14
C LEU A 51 -18.44 3.87 4.89
N GLY A 52 -19.01 4.05 3.69
CA GLY A 52 -18.28 3.89 2.43
C GLY A 52 -17.07 4.81 2.34
N ASP A 53 -17.24 6.09 2.68
CA ASP A 53 -16.17 7.09 2.70
C ASP A 53 -15.06 6.70 3.69
N ALA A 54 -15.42 6.27 4.90
CA ALA A 54 -14.45 5.80 5.89
C ALA A 54 -13.67 4.57 5.41
N VAL A 55 -14.32 3.64 4.71
CA VAL A 55 -13.66 2.47 4.12
C VAL A 55 -12.70 2.88 3.00
N LEU A 56 -13.04 3.88 2.18
CA LEU A 56 -12.14 4.40 1.15
C LEU A 56 -10.87 5.02 1.76
N VAL A 57 -11.00 5.81 2.82
CA VAL A 57 -9.84 6.38 3.55
C VAL A 57 -8.89 5.27 4.02
N GLN A 58 -9.43 4.18 4.57
CA GLN A 58 -8.60 3.04 5.00
C GLN A 58 -7.95 2.31 3.82
N ALA A 59 -8.69 2.12 2.72
CA ALA A 59 -8.14 1.51 1.51
C ALA A 59 -6.97 2.31 0.94
N ASP A 60 -7.07 3.63 0.93
CA ASP A 60 -6.00 4.51 0.46
C ASP A 60 -4.79 4.50 1.39
N ALA A 61 -5.00 4.51 2.71
CA ALA A 61 -3.91 4.37 3.67
C ALA A 61 -3.15 3.04 3.51
N ILE A 62 -3.87 1.94 3.26
CA ILE A 62 -3.26 0.63 3.00
C ILE A 62 -2.49 0.64 1.67
N ALA A 63 -3.05 1.22 0.61
CA ALA A 63 -2.38 1.34 -0.68
C ALA A 63 -1.09 2.14 -0.57
N GLN A 64 -1.13 3.31 0.10
CA GLN A 64 0.06 4.13 0.34
C GLN A 64 1.12 3.38 1.15
N ARG A 65 0.73 2.60 2.16
CA ARG A 65 1.69 1.78 2.92
C ARG A 65 2.28 0.66 2.06
N ALA A 66 1.51 0.06 1.17
CA ALA A 66 2.01 -0.94 0.22
C ALA A 66 3.03 -0.32 -0.75
N ASP A 67 2.75 0.89 -1.22
CA ASP A 67 3.62 1.65 -2.13
C ASP A 67 4.88 2.17 -1.45
N ARG A 68 4.93 2.26 -0.12
CA ARG A 68 6.18 2.52 0.64
C ARG A 68 6.99 1.26 0.93
N LEU A 69 6.35 0.09 0.93
CA LEU A 69 7.00 -1.18 1.21
C LEU A 69 7.74 -1.75 -0.01
N ALA A 70 7.19 -1.59 -1.20
CA ALA A 70 7.77 -2.03 -2.46
C ALA A 70 9.01 -1.25 -2.99
N PRO A 71 9.19 0.08 -2.76
CA PRO A 71 10.38 0.80 -3.23
C PRO A 71 11.66 0.38 -2.51
N ALA A 72 11.56 -0.09 -1.25
CA ALA A 72 12.69 -0.58 -0.46
C ALA A 72 13.16 -2.00 -0.82
N ALA A 73 12.72 -2.54 -1.96
CA ALA A 73 13.21 -3.80 -2.56
C ALA A 73 13.95 -3.57 -3.89
N GLY A 74 14.05 -2.31 -4.34
CA GLY A 74 14.92 -1.89 -5.45
C GLY A 74 16.24 -1.27 -4.98
N ASP A 75 16.42 -1.09 -3.66
CA ASP A 75 17.63 -0.57 -3.02
C ASP A 75 18.50 -1.71 -2.44
N ASP A 76 18.56 -2.82 -3.18
CA ASP A 76 19.68 -3.77 -3.13
C ASP A 76 20.82 -3.25 -4.04
N GLY A 77 20.85 -1.92 -4.24
CA GLY A 77 21.84 -1.17 -4.95
C GLY A 77 23.17 -1.29 -4.23
N GLN A 78 23.94 -2.27 -4.67
CA GLN A 78 25.34 -2.06 -5.05
C GLN A 78 25.87 -0.73 -4.54
N THR A 79 26.64 -0.77 -3.45
CA THR A 79 27.60 0.27 -3.15
C THR A 79 28.38 0.53 -4.44
N PHE A 80 28.04 1.61 -5.16
CA PHE A 80 28.92 2.21 -6.14
C PHE A 80 30.11 2.69 -5.32
N LEU A 81 31.10 1.82 -5.14
CA LEU A 81 32.45 2.27 -4.84
C LEU A 81 32.86 3.08 -6.09
N PRO A 82 33.13 4.39 -5.98
CA PRO A 82 33.88 5.05 -7.04
C PRO A 82 35.19 4.26 -7.17
N VAL A 83 35.42 3.66 -8.34
CA VAL A 83 36.73 3.14 -8.66
C VAL A 83 37.61 4.37 -8.81
N ASP A 84 38.39 4.68 -7.79
CA ASP A 84 39.51 5.62 -7.90
C ASP A 84 40.54 4.96 -8.84
N GLU A 85 40.39 5.17 -10.15
CA GLU A 85 41.30 4.67 -11.19
C GLU A 85 42.61 5.49 -11.31
N ASP A 86 42.89 6.42 -10.40
CA ASP A 86 44.07 7.29 -10.46
C ASP A 86 45.11 7.02 -9.36
N ARG A 87 45.46 5.75 -9.12
CA ARG A 87 46.62 5.40 -8.28
C ARG A 87 47.81 4.93 -9.13
N PRO A 88 48.88 5.73 -9.28
CA PRO A 88 50.09 5.27 -9.97
C PRO A 88 50.79 4.21 -9.10
N LEU A 89 51.16 3.08 -9.73
CA LEU A 89 51.93 2.01 -9.10
C LEU A 89 53.40 2.44 -8.93
N PRO A 90 54.05 2.13 -7.79
CA PRO A 90 55.50 2.27 -7.60
C PRO A 90 56.30 1.16 -8.30
#